data_AF-A0A7X0P211-F1
#
_entry.id   AF-A0A7X0P211-F1
#
_cell.length_a   1.000
_cell.length_b   1.000
_cell.length_c   1.000
_cell.angle_alpha   90.00
_cell.angle_beta   90.00
_cell.angle_gamma   90.00
#
_symmetry.space_group_name_H-M   'P 1'
#
loop_
_entity.id
_entity.type
_entity.pdbx_description
1 polymer ?
#
loop_
_entity_poly.entity_id
_entity_poly.type
_entity_poly.pdbx_seq_one_letter_code
_entity_poly.pdbx_strand_id
1 'polypeptide(L)'
;MTLVANARQEEAWNGEEGRRCADHYQRLDRMAAPANEHLLAAAGIGERDRVLDIGCGTGDTTRIAARHAARGHAVGIDLSAPMLEIA
;
A
#
# COMPACT_ATOMS: atom_id res chain seq x y z
N MET A 1 -6.52 29.18 -5.13
CA MET A 1 -6.69 27.93 -5.89
C MET A 1 -5.49 27.06 -5.59
N THR A 2 -5.64 26.01 -4.80
CA THR A 2 -4.53 25.11 -4.48
C THR A 2 -4.35 24.14 -5.65
N LEU A 3 -3.15 24.08 -6.21
CA LEU A 3 -2.84 23.15 -7.28
C LEU A 3 -2.76 21.74 -6.70
N VAL A 4 -3.63 20.84 -7.14
CA VAL A 4 -3.62 19.44 -6.69
C VAL A 4 -2.42 18.75 -7.35
N ALA A 5 -1.50 18.25 -6.54
CA ALA A 5 -0.34 17.49 -7.00
C ALA A 5 -0.76 16.09 -7.46
N ASN A 6 0.05 15.46 -8.30
CA ASN A 6 -0.12 14.07 -8.74
C ASN A 6 -1.41 13.77 -9.54
N ALA A 7 -2.06 14.78 -10.13
CA ALA A 7 -3.27 14.58 -10.94
C ALA A 7 -3.08 13.58 -12.10
N ARG A 8 -1.88 13.50 -12.69
CA ARG A 8 -1.57 12.51 -13.73
C ARG A 8 -1.50 11.09 -13.17
N GLN A 9 -0.93 10.91 -11.98
CA GLN A 9 -0.89 9.62 -11.30
C GLN A 9 -2.27 9.20 -10.84
N GLU A 10 -3.08 10.14 -10.34
CA GLU A 10 -4.49 9.89 -10.01
C GLU A 10 -5.25 9.35 -11.22
N GLU A 11 -5.14 10.01 -12.37
CA GLU A 11 -5.78 9.58 -13.62
C GLU A 11 -5.27 8.21 -14.09
N ALA A 12 -3.95 7.99 -14.08
CA ALA A 12 -3.36 6.72 -14.52
C ALA A 12 -3.73 5.55 -13.60
N TRP A 13 -3.60 5.73 -12.28
CA TRP A 13 -3.82 4.69 -11.28
C TRP A 13 -5.30 4.44 -10.95
N ASN A 14 -6.21 5.30 -11.40
CA ASN A 14 -7.65 5.02 -11.47
C ASN A 14 -8.12 4.65 -12.89
N GLY A 15 -7.20 4.71 -13.86
CA GLY A 15 -7.40 4.33 -15.25
C GLY A 15 -7.11 2.86 -15.52
N GLU A 16 -6.70 2.57 -16.75
CA GLU A 16 -6.39 1.21 -17.20
C GLU A 16 -5.21 0.59 -16.46
N GLU A 17 -4.19 1.38 -16.11
CA GLU A 17 -3.01 0.89 -15.38
C GLU A 17 -3.42 0.34 -14.00
N GLY A 18 -4.18 1.13 -13.24
CA GLY A 18 -4.69 0.71 -11.94
C GLY A 18 -5.59 -0.52 -12.01
N ARG A 19 -6.53 -0.55 -12.95
CA ARG A 19 -7.40 -1.71 -13.17
C ARG A 19 -6.60 -2.96 -13.54
N ARG A 20 -5.62 -2.84 -14.42
CA ARG A 20 -4.76 -3.96 -14.81
C ARG A 20 -3.94 -4.47 -13.63
N CYS A 21 -3.43 -3.58 -12.78
CA CYS A 21 -2.77 -3.96 -11.54
C CYS A 21 -3.72 -4.71 -10.60
N ALA A 22 -4.93 -4.18 -10.39
CA ALA A 22 -5.98 -4.81 -9.58
C ALA A 22 -6.36 -6.21 -10.11
N ASP A 23 -6.59 -6.36 -11.42
CA ASP A 23 -6.92 -7.64 -12.04
C ASP A 23 -5.83 -8.72 -11.87
N HIS A 24 -4.57 -8.31 -11.72
CA HIS A 24 -3.42 -9.19 -11.60
C HIS A 24 -2.73 -9.13 -10.22
N TYR A 25 -3.41 -8.58 -9.21
CA TYR A 25 -2.79 -8.21 -7.94
C TYR A 25 -2.04 -9.38 -7.28
N GLN A 26 -2.62 -10.59 -7.28
CA GLN A 26 -2.01 -11.77 -6.66
C GLN A 26 -0.64 -12.13 -7.27
N ARG A 27 -0.44 -11.85 -8.55
CA ARG A 27 0.86 -12.06 -9.20
C ARG A 27 1.83 -10.96 -8.79
N LEU A 28 1.39 -9.71 -8.76
CA LEU A 28 2.21 -8.56 -8.40
C LEU A 28 2.64 -8.60 -6.93
N ASP A 29 1.72 -8.89 -6.01
CA ASP A 29 1.99 -9.02 -4.58
C ASP A 29 3.02 -10.14 -4.31
N ARG A 30 2.88 -11.29 -4.98
CA ARG A 30 3.86 -12.38 -4.87
C ARG A 30 5.24 -11.99 -5.40
N MET A 31 5.30 -11.20 -6.47
CA MET A 31 6.56 -10.69 -7.00
C MET A 31 7.20 -9.66 -6.05
N ALA A 32 6.38 -8.87 -5.34
CA ALA A 32 6.84 -7.85 -4.40
C ALA A 32 7.23 -8.43 -3.02
N ALA A 33 6.66 -9.58 -2.61
CA ALA A 33 6.84 -10.14 -1.28
C ALA A 33 8.31 -10.23 -0.80
N PRO A 34 9.30 -10.69 -1.60
CA PRO A 34 10.69 -10.72 -1.14
C PRO A 34 11.27 -9.33 -0.84
N ALA A 35 10.86 -8.31 -1.60
CA ALA A 35 11.27 -6.93 -1.34
C ALA A 35 10.56 -6.36 -0.11
N ASN A 36 9.28 -6.70 0.09
CA ASN A 36 8.49 -6.27 1.25
C ASN A 36 9.09 -6.79 2.56
N GLU A 37 9.63 -8.01 2.59
CA GLU A 37 10.32 -8.55 3.77
C GLU A 37 11.50 -7.66 4.19
N HIS A 38 12.34 -7.25 3.23
CA HIS A 38 13.47 -6.35 3.48
C HIS A 38 13.00 -4.95 3.90
N LEU A 39 11.95 -4.42 3.27
CA LEU A 39 11.34 -3.13 3.62
C LEU A 39 10.86 -3.13 5.08
N LEU A 40 10.08 -4.15 5.48
CA LEU A 40 9.49 -4.24 6.80
C LEU A 40 10.55 -4.47 7.89
N ALA A 41 11.58 -5.26 7.60
CA ALA A 41 12.73 -5.42 8.49
C ALA A 41 13.46 -4.08 8.70
N ALA A 42 13.69 -3.32 7.63
CA ALA A 42 14.34 -2.01 7.70
C ALA A 42 13.49 -0.96 8.43
N ALA A 43 12.15 -1.05 8.30
CA ALA A 43 11.22 -0.15 8.99
C ALA A 43 11.24 -0.32 10.52
N GLY A 44 11.66 -1.48 11.02
CA GLY A 44 11.89 -1.70 12.46
C GLY A 44 10.65 -1.50 13.32
N ILE A 45 9.46 -1.83 12.79
CA ILE A 45 8.16 -1.57 13.43
C ILE A 45 8.06 -2.33 14.76
N GLY A 46 7.93 -1.58 15.85
CA GLY A 46 7.71 -2.09 17.20
C GLY A 46 6.23 -2.25 17.56
N GLU A 47 5.96 -2.95 18.67
CA GLU A 47 4.60 -3.32 19.09
C GLU A 47 3.65 -2.13 19.28
N ARG A 48 4.16 -0.94 19.59
CA ARG A 48 3.33 0.24 19.95
C ARG A 48 3.35 1.33 18.88
N ASP A 49 3.99 1.07 17.76
CA ASP A 49 4.20 2.10 16.74
C ASP A 49 2.91 2.47 16.02
N ARG A 50 2.89 3.69 15.49
CA ARG A 50 1.82 4.19 14.62
C ARG A 50 2.39 4.30 13.22
N VAL A 51 1.97 3.39 12.35
CA VAL A 51 2.48 3.24 10.99
C VAL A 51 1.50 3.86 10.00
N LEU A 52 2.04 4.64 9.05
CA LEU A 52 1.34 5.10 7.86
C LEU A 52 2.05 4.50 6.64
N ASP A 53 1.32 3.68 5.89
CA ASP A 53 1.78 3.04 4.66
C ASP A 53 1.21 3.79 3.45
N ILE A 54 2.08 4.44 2.68
CA ILE A 54 1.70 5.33 1.57
C ILE A 54 1.92 4.59 0.25
N GLY A 55 0.85 4.41 -0.51
CA GLY A 55 0.84 3.53 -1.68
C GLY A 55 0.65 2.07 -1.28
N CYS A 56 -0.29 1.80 -0.35
CA CYS A 56 -0.46 0.49 0.25
C CYS A 56 -0.97 -0.59 -0.73
N GLY A 57 -1.43 -0.20 -1.92
CA GLY A 57 -2.00 -1.10 -2.92
C GLY A 57 -3.15 -1.93 -2.34
N THR A 58 -3.01 -3.25 -2.40
CA THR A 58 -3.95 -4.24 -1.83
C THR A 58 -3.78 -4.45 -0.32
N GLY A 59 -2.99 -3.62 0.35
CA GLY A 59 -2.87 -3.56 1.81
C GLY A 59 -1.96 -4.62 2.45
N ASP A 60 -1.19 -5.40 1.67
CA ASP A 60 -0.39 -6.50 2.24
C ASP A 60 0.66 -6.01 3.26
N THR A 61 1.44 -5.00 2.89
CA THR A 61 2.41 -4.34 3.76
C THR A 61 1.76 -3.71 4.99
N THR A 62 0.61 -3.05 4.81
CA THR A 62 -0.16 -2.46 5.91
C THR A 62 -0.62 -3.54 6.91
N ARG A 63 -1.10 -4.69 6.43
CA ARG A 63 -1.52 -5.81 7.29
C ARG A 63 -0.34 -6.44 8.03
N ILE A 64 0.83 -6.56 7.39
CA ILE A 64 2.04 -7.04 8.07
C ILE A 64 2.47 -6.02 9.14
N ALA A 65 2.51 -4.73 8.80
CA ALA A 65 2.81 -3.66 9.75
C ALA A 65 1.85 -3.66 10.95
N ALA A 66 0.55 -3.85 10.73
CA ALA A 66 -0.45 -3.95 11.80
C ALA A 66 -0.18 -5.14 12.75
N ARG A 67 0.28 -6.27 12.21
CA ARG A 67 0.67 -7.43 13.04
C ARG A 67 1.89 -7.15 13.89
N HIS A 68 2.88 -6.41 13.38
CA HIS A 68 4.04 -5.99 14.17
C HIS A 68 3.65 -4.96 15.23
N ALA A 69 2.87 -3.94 14.85
CA ALA A 69 2.34 -2.90 15.73
C ALA A 69 1.08 -3.37 16.50
N ALA A 70 1.09 -4.57 17.07
CA ALA A 70 -0.08 -5.23 17.68
C ALA A 70 -0.75 -4.44 18.83
N ARG A 71 -0.02 -3.49 19.44
CA ARG A 71 -0.48 -2.58 20.51
C ARG A 71 -0.48 -1.12 20.07
N GLY A 72 -0.23 -0.89 18.79
CA GLY A 72 -0.20 0.40 18.12
C GLY A 72 -1.31 0.48 17.06
N HIS A 73 -0.98 1.02 15.89
CA HIS A 73 -1.93 1.16 14.78
C HIS A 73 -1.20 1.21 13.44
N ALA A 74 -1.77 0.64 12.38
CA ALA A 74 -1.32 0.84 11.00
C ALA A 74 -2.47 1.35 10.13
N VAL A 75 -2.22 2.39 9.32
CA VAL A 75 -3.15 2.90 8.30
C VAL A 75 -2.48 2.77 6.94
N GLY A 76 -3.16 2.14 5.99
CA GLY A 76 -2.77 2.14 4.59
C GLY A 76 -3.56 3.20 3.84
N ILE A 77 -2.89 3.96 2.98
CA ILE A 77 -3.53 4.83 2.00
C ILE A 77 -2.99 4.53 0.61
N ASP A 78 -3.86 4.55 -0.38
CA ASP A 78 -3.49 4.47 -1.78
C ASP A 78 -4.32 5.46 -2.59
N LEU A 79 -3.78 5.92 -3.72
CA LEU A 79 -4.47 6.81 -4.64
C LEU A 79 -5.32 6.03 -5.66
N SER A 80 -5.02 4.74 -5.85
CA SER A 80 -5.75 3.82 -6.72
C SER A 80 -6.98 3.24 -6.03
N ALA A 81 -8.16 3.75 -6.37
CA ALA A 81 -9.42 3.17 -5.91
C ALA A 81 -9.57 1.68 -6.29
N PRO A 82 -9.20 1.23 -7.52
CA PRO A 82 -9.25 -0.20 -7.86
C PRO A 82 -8.40 -1.10 -6.96
N MET A 83 -7.24 -0.63 -6.48
CA MET A 83 -6.40 -1.40 -5.57
C MET A 83 -7.00 -1.42 -4.15
N LEU A 84 -7.56 -0.30 -3.69
CA LEU A 84 -8.22 -0.20 -2.38
C LEU A 84 -9.48 -1.05 -2.28
N GLU A 85 -10.21 -1.28 -3.38
CA GLU A 85 -11.35 -2.21 -3.40
C GLU A 85 -10.95 -3.67 -3.05
N ILE A 86 -9.67 -4.02 -3.20
CA ILE A 86 -9.12 -5.34 -2.86
C ILE A 86 -8.60 -5.39 -1.40
N ALA A 87 -8.24 -4.24 -0.83
CA ALA A 87 -7.44 -4.12 0.39
C ALA A 87 -8.10 -4.62 1.69
#